data_AF-A0A7Y3P441-F1
#
_entry.id   AF-A0A7Y3P441-F1
#
_cell.length_a   1.000
_cell.length_b   1.000
_cell.length_c   1.000
_cell.angle_alpha   90.00
_cell.angle_beta   90.00
_cell.angle_gamma   90.00
#
_symmetry.space_group_name_H-M   'P 1'
#
loop_
_entity.id
_entity.type
_entity.pdbx_description
1 polymer ?
#
loop_
_entity_poly.entity_id
_entity_poly.type
_entity_poly.pdbx_seq_one_letter_code
_entity_poly.pdbx_strand_id
1 'polypeptide(L)'
;MDKVKEQASVAAAAAKDAAQKGQAKVEEVQAKRAADGVLRELGLAVYFQATDRVTPNLESDVARYVETLRAYEAEHGALDPSSGDS
;
A
#
# COMPACT_ATOMS: atom_id res chain seq x y z
N MET A 1 37.29 -29.14 1.88
CA MET A 1 36.82 -28.33 0.74
C MET A 1 35.30 -28.16 0.73
N ASP A 2 34.53 -29.05 1.37
CA ASP A 2 33.05 -28.98 1.36
C ASP A 2 32.44 -27.89 2.24
N LYS A 3 32.94 -27.70 3.48
CA LYS A 3 32.35 -26.72 4.41
C LYS A 3 32.34 -25.28 3.89
N VAL A 4 33.34 -24.88 3.12
CA VAL A 4 33.42 -23.51 2.55
C VAL A 4 32.41 -23.34 1.41
N LYS A 5 32.20 -24.35 0.57
CA LYS A 5 31.18 -24.34 -0.48
C LYS A 5 29.77 -24.36 0.11
N GLU A 6 29.57 -25.14 1.16
CA GLU A 6 28.32 -25.20 1.91
C GLU A 6 27.99 -23.86 2.57
N GLN A 7 28.96 -23.24 3.26
CA GLN A 7 28.81 -21.90 3.83
C GLN A 7 28.52 -20.83 2.77
N ALA A 8 29.20 -20.87 1.62
CA ALA A 8 28.93 -19.95 0.52
C ALA A 8 27.51 -20.12 -0.04
N SER A 9 27.02 -21.36 -0.18
CA SER A 9 25.65 -21.63 -0.62
C SER A 9 24.61 -21.13 0.38
N VAL A 10 24.83 -21.33 1.68
CA VAL A 10 23.94 -20.82 2.74
C VAL A 10 23.93 -19.29 2.74
N ALA A 11 25.10 -18.64 2.61
CA ALA A 11 25.20 -17.19 2.53
C ALA A 11 24.47 -16.63 1.30
N ALA A 12 24.62 -17.26 0.13
CA ALA A 12 23.93 -16.85 -1.09
C ALA A 12 22.41 -17.02 -0.97
N ALA A 13 21.94 -18.12 -0.37
CA ALA A 13 20.52 -18.35 -0.11
C ALA A 13 19.93 -17.31 0.86
N ALA A 14 20.64 -17.02 1.96
CA ALA A 14 20.23 -16.01 2.92
C ALA A 14 20.20 -14.60 2.31
N ALA A 15 21.19 -14.25 1.48
CA ALA A 15 21.22 -12.97 0.77
C ALA A 15 20.03 -12.84 -0.20
N LYS A 16 19.70 -13.90 -0.95
CA LYS A 16 18.56 -13.92 -1.86
C LYS A 16 17.23 -13.76 -1.11
N ASP A 17 17.04 -14.50 -0.01
CA ASP A 17 15.84 -14.42 0.83
C ASP A 17 15.68 -13.02 1.45
N ALA A 18 16.78 -12.43 1.95
CA ALA A 18 16.78 -11.06 2.48
C ALA A 18 16.43 -10.03 1.40
N ALA A 19 16.98 -10.17 0.18
CA ALA A 19 16.65 -9.30 -0.94
C ALA A 19 15.16 -9.39 -1.32
N GLN A 20 14.61 -10.61 -1.40
CA GLN A 20 13.20 -10.82 -1.72
C GLN A 20 12.26 -10.24 -0.65
N LYS A 21 12.56 -10.46 0.63
CA LYS A 21 11.81 -9.88 1.75
C LYS A 21 11.91 -8.36 1.76
N GLY A 22 13.09 -7.81 1.49
CA GLY A 22 13.30 -6.37 1.38
C GLY A 22 12.45 -5.75 0.27
N GLN A 23 12.43 -6.38 -0.91
CA GLN A 23 11.61 -5.92 -2.02
C GLN A 23 10.12 -5.97 -1.71
N ALA A 24 9.62 -7.09 -1.17
CA ALA A 24 8.20 -7.23 -0.80
C ALA A 24 7.76 -6.18 0.23
N LYS A 25 8.62 -5.84 1.20
CA LYS A 25 8.33 -4.79 2.19
C LYS A 25 8.27 -3.39 1.56
N VAL A 26 9.13 -3.11 0.58
CA VAL A 26 9.08 -1.83 -0.14
C VAL A 26 7.79 -1.72 -0.95
N GLU A 27 7.40 -2.79 -1.65
CA GLU A 27 6.14 -2.85 -2.40
C GLU A 27 4.93 -2.65 -1.49
N GLU A 28 4.89 -3.31 -0.33
CA GLU A 28 3.84 -3.16 0.69
C GLU A 28 3.72 -1.70 1.19
N VAL A 29 4.85 -1.06 1.52
CA VAL A 29 4.85 0.34 1.98
C VAL A 29 4.41 1.30 0.87
N GLN A 30 4.81 1.04 -0.38
CA GLN A 30 4.39 1.86 -1.52
C GLN A 30 2.88 1.74 -1.76
N ALA A 31 2.34 0.52 -1.74
CA ALA A 31 0.92 0.27 -1.88
C ALA A 31 0.11 0.96 -0.78
N LYS A 32 0.55 0.84 0.48
CA LYS A 32 -0.09 1.52 1.62
C LYS A 32 -0.08 3.03 1.46
N ARG A 33 1.05 3.64 1.10
CA ARG A 33 1.15 5.09 0.88
C ARG A 33 0.23 5.57 -0.24
N ALA A 34 0.06 4.77 -1.30
CA ALA A 34 -0.86 5.08 -2.38
C ALA A 34 -2.32 5.07 -1.88
N ALA A 35 -2.71 4.05 -1.10
CA ALA A 35 -4.03 3.97 -0.48
C ALA A 35 -4.30 5.14 0.48
N ASP A 36 -3.32 5.52 1.32
CA ASP A 36 -3.41 6.68 2.22
C ASP A 36 -3.65 7.98 1.45
N GLY A 37 -2.99 8.15 0.29
CA GLY A 37 -3.23 9.27 -0.61
C GLY A 37 -4.66 9.32 -1.12
N VAL A 38 -5.19 8.17 -1.57
CA VAL A 38 -6.57 8.06 -2.05
C VAL A 38 -7.59 8.29 -0.94
N LEU A 39 -7.34 7.79 0.28
CA LEU A 39 -8.18 8.06 1.46
C LEU A 39 -8.25 9.55 1.77
N ARG A 40 -7.13 10.27 1.67
CA ARG A 40 -7.10 11.72 1.86
C ARG A 40 -7.95 12.45 0.82
N GLU A 41 -7.82 12.08 -0.45
CA GLU A 41 -8.62 12.67 -1.53
C GLU A 41 -10.12 12.38 -1.36
N LEU A 42 -10.47 11.15 -0.96
CA LEU A 42 -11.85 10.79 -0.62
C LEU A 42 -12.40 11.62 0.55
N GLY A 43 -11.60 11.80 1.60
CA GLY A 43 -11.97 12.64 2.75
C GLY A 43 -12.20 14.10 2.36
N LEU A 44 -11.35 14.66 1.50
CA LEU A 44 -11.55 16.01 0.93
C LEU A 44 -12.83 16.09 0.10
N ALA A 45 -13.11 15.07 -0.71
CA ALA A 45 -14.31 15.03 -1.53
C ALA A 45 -15.59 15.02 -0.66
N VAL A 46 -15.62 14.18 0.38
CA VAL A 46 -16.72 14.13 1.36
C VAL A 46 -16.86 15.46 2.11
N TYR A 47 -15.74 16.10 2.48
CA TYR A 47 -15.78 17.42 3.12
C TYR A 47 -16.39 18.50 2.20
N PHE A 48 -16.08 18.49 0.90
CA PHE A 48 -16.70 19.42 -0.05
C PHE A 48 -18.19 19.16 -0.25
N GLN A 49 -18.63 17.90 -0.24
CA GLN A 49 -20.06 17.57 -0.23
C GLN A 49 -20.75 18.13 1.02
N ALA A 50 -20.14 17.94 2.20
CA ALA A 50 -20.70 18.38 3.48
C ALA A 50 -20.74 19.92 3.65
N THR A 51 -20.01 20.66 2.81
CA THR A 51 -19.88 22.12 2.89
C THR A 51 -20.47 22.85 1.67
N ASP A 52 -21.24 22.16 0.83
CA ASP A 52 -21.82 22.68 -0.42
C ASP A 52 -20.78 23.28 -1.39
N ARG A 53 -19.54 22.77 -1.35
CA ARG A 53 -18.42 23.17 -2.21
C ARG A 53 -18.21 22.20 -3.36
N VAL A 54 -19.31 21.65 -3.88
CA VAL A 54 -19.27 20.58 -4.88
C VAL A 54 -18.69 21.06 -6.21
N THR A 55 -17.88 20.21 -6.85
CA THR A 55 -17.37 20.43 -8.21
C THR A 55 -18.09 19.49 -9.18
N PRO A 56 -18.11 19.78 -10.50
CA PRO A 56 -18.81 18.95 -11.48
C PRO A 56 -18.38 17.47 -11.52
N ASN A 57 -17.15 17.17 -11.09
CA ASN A 57 -16.57 15.82 -11.13
C ASN A 57 -16.59 15.11 -9.77
N LEU A 58 -17.12 15.74 -8.73
CA LEU A 58 -16.95 15.25 -7.36
C LEU A 58 -17.52 13.84 -7.17
N GLU A 59 -18.69 13.56 -7.72
CA GLU A 59 -19.32 12.23 -7.60
C GLU A 59 -18.54 11.15 -8.36
N SER A 60 -18.04 11.45 -9.55
CA SER A 60 -17.24 10.50 -10.33
C SER A 60 -15.87 10.26 -9.70
N ASP A 61 -15.28 11.28 -9.08
CA ASP A 61 -14.05 11.17 -8.30
C ASP A 61 -14.25 10.30 -7.05
N VAL A 62 -15.33 10.49 -6.29
CA VAL A 62 -15.68 9.63 -5.14
C VAL A 62 -15.82 8.18 -5.58
N ALA A 63 -16.57 7.90 -6.65
CA ALA A 63 -16.75 6.54 -7.16
C ALA A 63 -15.40 5.90 -7.54
N ARG A 64 -14.53 6.65 -8.24
CA ARG A 64 -13.18 6.20 -8.61
C ARG A 64 -12.31 5.93 -7.39
N TYR A 65 -12.30 6.82 -6.40
CA TYR A 65 -11.51 6.62 -5.18
C TYR A 65 -11.96 5.39 -4.40
N VAL A 66 -13.28 5.18 -4.26
CA VAL A 66 -13.82 3.99 -3.61
C VAL A 66 -13.42 2.71 -4.34
N GLU A 67 -13.47 2.70 -5.67
CA GLU A 67 -13.07 1.53 -6.45
C GLU A 67 -11.56 1.23 -6.30
N THR A 68 -10.71 2.26 -6.32
CA THR A 68 -9.27 2.10 -6.06
C THR A 68 -9.00 1.53 -4.66
N LEU A 69 -9.73 1.98 -3.64
CA LEU A 69 -9.58 1.46 -2.27
C LEU A 69 -10.06 0.02 -2.15
N ARG A 70 -11.16 -0.36 -2.84
CA ARG A 70 -11.61 -1.76 -2.90
C ARG A 70 -10.60 -2.69 -3.55
N ALA A 71 -9.94 -2.23 -4.62
CA ALA A 71 -8.87 -2.99 -5.26
C ALA A 71 -7.70 -3.21 -4.29
N TYR A 72 -7.28 -2.17 -3.56
CA TYR A 72 -6.29 -2.30 -2.51
C TYR A 72 -6.73 -3.32 -1.44
N GLU A 73 -7.97 -3.25 -0.97
CA GLU A 73 -8.47 -4.17 0.07
C GLU A 73 -8.51 -5.63 -0.39
N ALA A 74 -8.80 -5.87 -1.67
CA ALA A 74 -8.78 -7.20 -2.25
C ALA A 74 -7.36 -7.79 -2.32
N GLU A 75 -6.34 -6.95 -2.53
CA GLU A 75 -4.94 -7.37 -2.70
C GLU A 75 -4.15 -7.40 -1.38
N HIS A 76 -4.43 -6.47 -0.46
CA HIS A 76 -3.64 -6.23 0.74
C HIS A 76 -4.40 -6.44 2.05
N GLY A 77 -5.70 -6.71 1.99
CA GLY A 77 -6.58 -6.81 3.15
C GLY A 77 -7.19 -5.46 3.55
N ALA A 78 -8.10 -5.50 4.51
CA ALA A 78 -8.92 -4.35 4.90
C ALA A 78 -8.08 -3.13 5.29
N LEU A 79 -8.58 -1.93 4.95
CA LEU A 79 -7.99 -0.68 5.39
C LEU A 79 -8.18 -0.54 6.91
N ASP A 80 -7.06 -0.45 7.65
CA ASP A 80 -7.09 -0.28 9.10
C ASP A 80 -6.73 1.16 9.50
N PRO A 81 -7.69 1.93 10.05
CA PRO A 81 -7.45 3.30 10.50
C PRO A 81 -6.50 3.41 11.69
N SER A 82 -6.24 2.32 12.41
CA SER A 82 -5.28 2.25 13.52
C SER A 82 -3.84 1.99 13.08
N SER A 83 -3.63 1.68 11.80
CA SER A 83 -2.30 1.40 11.26
C SER A 83 -1.47 2.66 10.95
N GLY A 84 -1.93 3.84 11.37
CA GLY A 84 -1.13 5.05 11.43
C GLY A 84 0.01 4.84 12.43
N ASP A 85 1.19 4.58 11.89
CA ASP A 85 2.45 4.28 12.60
C ASP A 85 2.59 5.18 13.85
N SER A 86 2.64 4.54 15.03
CA SER A 86 2.94 5.16 16.32
C SER A 86 4.44 5.23 16.54
#